data_AF-A0A392NXA8-F1
#
_entry.id   AF-A0A392NXA8-F1
#
_cell.length_a   1.000
_cell.length_b   1.000
_cell.length_c   1.000
_cell.angle_alpha   90.00
_cell.angle_beta   90.00
_cell.angle_gamma   90.00
#
_symmetry.space_group_name_H-M   'P 1'
#
loop_
_entity.id
_entity.type
_entity.pdbx_description
1 polymer ?
#
loop_
_entity_poly.entity_id
_entity_poly.type
_entity_poly.pdbx_seq_one_letter_code
_entity_poly.pdbx_strand_id
1 'polypeptide(L)'
;VEDNFRGNVQTRLRKLSEGVVKATLLALAGLKRLNMTENVTSTLSIEDMLPAVAQGAIGIACRRNDDKMAEYLASLNHEETRLAISCERAFLTTLDGSCRTPIAGYASRDKDGNCLFRGLVAS
;
A
#
# COMPACT_ATOMS: atom_id res chain seq x y z
N VAL A 1 1.36 20.71 -18.71
CA VAL A 1 1.10 19.81 -17.56
C VAL A 1 0.37 18.61 -18.13
N GLU A 2 1.08 17.64 -18.70
CA GLU A 2 0.40 16.58 -19.45
C GLU A 2 1.23 15.32 -19.65
N ASP A 3 1.95 14.86 -18.63
CA ASP A 3 2.50 13.51 -18.67
C ASP A 3 1.95 12.68 -17.52
N ASN A 4 0.91 11.94 -17.85
CA ASN A 4 0.36 10.89 -17.02
C ASN A 4 1.46 9.84 -16.72
N PHE A 5 2.13 9.97 -15.57
CA PHE A 5 3.22 9.08 -15.16
C PHE A 5 2.71 7.70 -14.73
N ARG A 6 2.25 6.93 -15.71
CA ARG A 6 1.72 5.57 -15.57
C ARG A 6 2.64 4.55 -16.23
N GLY A 7 2.38 3.30 -15.85
CA GLY A 7 3.14 2.12 -16.22
C GLY A 7 3.37 1.24 -14.99
N ASN A 8 3.85 0.01 -15.23
CA ASN A 8 4.42 -0.84 -14.18
C ASN A 8 5.69 -0.18 -13.59
N VAL A 9 6.27 -0.80 -12.56
CA VAL A 9 7.45 -0.29 -11.85
C VAL A 9 8.61 -0.04 -12.81
N GLN A 10 8.94 -1.01 -13.66
CA GLN A 10 10.07 -0.90 -14.59
C GLN A 10 9.88 0.21 -15.63
N THR A 11 8.65 0.39 -16.15
CA THR A 11 8.35 1.46 -17.10
C THR A 11 8.50 2.84 -16.45
N ARG A 12 8.09 2.97 -15.19
CA ARG A 12 8.26 4.21 -14.42
C ARG A 12 9.75 4.50 -14.17
N LEU A 13 10.53 3.50 -13.78
CA LEU A 13 11.98 3.65 -13.60
C LEU A 13 12.70 4.01 -14.91
N ARG A 14 12.29 3.43 -16.05
CA ARG A 14 12.81 3.80 -17.36
C ARG A 14 12.51 5.27 -17.70
N LYS A 15 11.27 5.72 -17.51
CA LYS A 15 10.90 7.14 -17.72
C LYS A 15 11.71 8.09 -16.82
N LEU A 16 12.01 7.68 -15.60
CA LEU A 16 12.90 8.43 -14.70
C LEU A 16 14.32 8.49 -15.27
N SER A 17 14.90 7.36 -15.70
CA SER A 17 16.26 7.33 -16.26
C SER A 17 16.39 8.10 -17.59
N GLU A 18 15.31 8.16 -18.38
CA GLU A 18 15.21 8.93 -19.62
C GLU A 18 14.99 10.44 -19.37
N GLY A 19 14.85 10.86 -18.12
CA GLY A 19 14.72 12.27 -17.75
C GLY A 19 13.33 12.88 -17.98
N VAL A 20 12.29 12.05 -18.20
CA VAL A 20 10.89 12.50 -18.34
C VAL A 20 10.42 13.26 -17.10
N VAL A 21 10.90 12.85 -15.92
CA VAL A 21 10.71 13.53 -14.64
C VAL A 21 12.02 13.58 -13.86
N LYS A 22 12.13 14.51 -12.91
CA LYS A 22 13.32 14.63 -12.04
C LYS A 22 13.31 13.64 -10.86
N ALA A 23 12.13 13.23 -10.43
CA ALA A 23 11.92 12.28 -9.35
C ALA A 23 10.56 11.58 -9.51
N THR A 24 10.42 10.42 -8.88
CA THR A 24 9.14 9.73 -8.70
C THR A 24 9.09 9.08 -7.32
N LEU A 25 7.89 8.81 -6.82
CA LEU A 25 7.67 8.01 -5.62
C LEU A 25 7.19 6.61 -6.01
N LEU A 26 7.69 5.60 -5.29
CA LEU A 26 7.28 4.20 -5.43
C LEU A 26 7.19 3.58 -4.05
N ALA A 27 6.23 2.66 -3.85
CA ALA A 27 6.14 1.92 -2.61
C ALA A 27 7.37 1.01 -2.44
N LEU A 28 8.07 1.15 -1.32
CA LEU A 28 9.27 0.37 -0.99
C LEU A 28 9.00 -1.14 -1.05
N ALA A 29 7.80 -1.58 -0.63
CA ALA A 29 7.39 -2.98 -0.68
C ALA A 29 7.44 -3.55 -2.11
N GLY A 30 7.09 -2.75 -3.12
CA GLY A 30 7.15 -3.16 -4.52
C GLY A 30 8.59 -3.35 -5.01
N LEU A 31 9.47 -2.40 -4.66
CA LEU A 31 10.89 -2.48 -5.02
C LEU A 31 11.60 -3.64 -4.33
N LYS A 32 11.31 -3.89 -3.04
CA LYS A 32 11.84 -5.05 -2.30
C LYS A 32 11.44 -6.37 -2.96
N ARG A 33 10.16 -6.55 -3.31
CA ARG A 33 9.67 -7.77 -3.97
C ARG A 33 10.29 -8.03 -5.33
N LEU A 34 10.72 -6.98 -6.03
CA LEU A 34 11.35 -7.07 -7.35
C LEU A 34 12.89 -7.11 -7.27
N ASN A 35 13.48 -7.06 -6.07
CA ASN A 35 14.93 -6.91 -5.87
C ASN A 35 15.50 -5.68 -6.60
N MET A 36 14.80 -4.55 -6.51
CA MET A 36 15.14 -3.29 -7.19
C MET A 36 15.44 -2.14 -6.20
N THR A 37 15.87 -2.46 -4.98
CA THR A 37 16.08 -1.47 -3.90
C THR A 37 17.26 -0.53 -4.16
N GLU A 38 18.16 -0.85 -5.08
CA GLU A 38 19.23 0.02 -5.56
C GLU A 38 18.72 1.32 -6.20
N ASN A 39 17.45 1.35 -6.63
CA ASN A 39 16.80 2.54 -7.16
C ASN A 39 16.27 3.48 -6.06
N VAL A 40 16.35 3.10 -4.78
CA VAL A 40 15.86 3.90 -3.66
C VAL A 40 16.91 4.92 -3.24
N THR A 41 16.64 6.20 -3.46
CA THR A 41 17.50 7.29 -2.97
C THR A 41 17.27 7.58 -1.49
N SER A 42 16.02 7.52 -1.04
CA SER A 42 15.64 7.70 0.37
C SER A 42 14.27 7.06 0.63
N THR A 43 13.99 6.75 1.90
CA THR A 43 12.67 6.31 2.34
C THR A 43 11.98 7.45 3.09
N LEU A 44 10.73 7.72 2.75
CA LEU A 44 9.91 8.70 3.46
C LEU A 44 9.37 8.10 4.75
N SER A 45 9.42 8.85 5.84
CA SER A 45 8.78 8.45 7.10
C SER A 45 7.26 8.51 6.95
N ILE A 46 6.55 7.85 7.88
CA ILE A 46 5.08 7.90 7.94
C ILE A 46 4.59 9.34 8.21
N GLU A 47 5.44 10.17 8.83
CA GLU A 47 5.14 11.58 9.11
C GLU A 47 5.23 12.45 7.87
N ASP A 48 6.20 12.16 7.00
CA ASP A 48 6.38 12.89 5.75
C ASP A 48 5.40 12.43 4.66
N MET A 49 5.02 11.15 4.68
CA MET A 49 4.15 10.54 3.67
C MET A 49 3.33 9.41 4.26
N LEU A 50 2.11 9.74 4.72
CA LEU A 50 1.16 8.74 5.17
C LEU A 50 0.81 7.80 4.00
N PRO A 51 0.89 6.47 4.17
CA PRO A 51 0.73 5.54 3.07
C PRO A 51 -0.73 5.45 2.58
N ALA A 52 -0.88 4.99 1.34
CA ALA A 52 -2.18 4.56 0.86
C ALA A 52 -2.70 3.38 1.72
N VAL A 53 -4.02 3.31 1.87
CA VAL A 53 -4.69 2.20 2.58
C VAL A 53 -4.24 0.85 2.02
N ALA A 54 -3.87 -0.06 2.92
CA ALA A 54 -3.34 -1.40 2.65
C ALA A 54 -2.01 -1.45 1.88
N GLN A 55 -1.24 -0.35 1.80
CA GLN A 55 0.03 -0.33 1.08
C GLN A 55 1.01 -1.36 1.66
N GLY A 56 1.55 -2.21 0.78
CA GLY A 56 2.54 -3.21 1.14
C GLY A 56 1.96 -4.55 1.57
N ALA A 57 0.65 -4.68 1.75
CA ALA A 57 0.01 -5.96 2.00
C ALA A 57 -0.34 -6.73 0.71
N ILE A 58 -0.47 -8.04 0.82
CA ILE A 58 -1.02 -8.91 -0.24
C ILE A 58 -2.33 -9.50 0.29
N GLY A 59 -3.42 -9.24 -0.42
CA GLY A 59 -4.70 -9.89 -0.18
C GLY A 59 -4.91 -11.05 -1.15
N ILE A 60 -5.35 -12.20 -0.64
CA ILE A 60 -5.75 -13.35 -1.44
C ILE A 60 -7.23 -13.60 -1.19
N ALA A 61 -7.99 -13.82 -2.26
CA ALA A 61 -9.42 -14.06 -2.19
C ALA A 61 -9.77 -15.44 -2.74
N CYS A 62 -10.76 -16.08 -2.14
CA CYS A 62 -11.42 -17.27 -2.66
C CYS A 62 -12.93 -17.02 -2.76
N ARG A 63 -13.66 -17.95 -3.37
CA ARG A 63 -15.13 -17.92 -3.33
C ARG A 63 -15.61 -18.14 -1.89
N ARG A 64 -16.75 -17.54 -1.56
CA ARG A 64 -17.33 -17.62 -0.19
C ARG A 64 -17.74 -19.04 0.22
N ASN A 65 -18.06 -19.90 -0.75
CA ASN A 65 -18.51 -21.28 -0.54
C ASN A 65 -17.46 -22.33 -0.93
N ASP A 66 -16.18 -21.95 -0.89
CA ASP A 66 -15.06 -22.84 -1.23
C ASP A 66 -14.21 -23.11 0.02
N ASP A 67 -14.73 -23.97 0.89
CA ASP A 67 -14.13 -24.29 2.19
C ASP A 67 -12.71 -24.86 2.04
N LYS A 68 -12.48 -25.63 0.97
CA LYS A 68 -11.16 -26.18 0.64
C LYS A 68 -10.13 -25.08 0.41
N MET A 69 -10.48 -24.02 -0.34
CA MET A 69 -9.57 -22.88 -0.53
C MET A 69 -9.43 -22.08 0.76
N ALA A 70 -10.51 -21.89 1.52
CA ALA A 70 -10.45 -21.18 2.79
C ALA A 70 -9.48 -21.84 3.78
N GLU A 71 -9.47 -23.19 3.85
CA GLU A 71 -8.54 -23.95 4.69
C GLU A 71 -7.07 -23.71 4.30
N TYR A 72 -6.74 -23.74 3.00
CA TYR A 72 -5.38 -23.44 2.56
C TYR A 72 -4.97 -22.00 2.89
N LEU A 73 -5.87 -21.02 2.65
CA LEU A 73 -5.58 -19.61 2.86
C LEU A 73 -5.46 -19.25 4.35
N ALA A 74 -6.12 -19.98 5.25
CA ALA A 74 -6.01 -19.77 6.68
C ALA A 74 -4.56 -19.86 7.17
N SER A 75 -3.77 -20.78 6.59
CA SER A 75 -2.35 -20.94 6.94
C SER A 75 -1.45 -19.78 6.49
N LEU A 76 -1.89 -19.00 5.49
CA LEU A 76 -1.14 -17.85 4.96
C LEU A 76 -1.54 -16.53 5.63
N ASN A 77 -2.66 -16.51 6.37
CA ASN A 77 -3.18 -15.30 6.97
C ASN A 77 -2.28 -14.81 8.11
N HIS A 78 -1.81 -13.58 8.01
CA HIS A 78 -1.15 -12.89 9.10
C HIS A 78 -2.16 -11.98 9.81
N GLU A 79 -2.61 -12.40 10.98
CA GLU A 79 -3.78 -11.80 11.65
C GLU A 79 -3.57 -10.32 12.01
N GLU A 80 -2.37 -9.95 12.48
CA GLU A 80 -2.06 -8.55 12.81
C GLU A 80 -2.18 -7.64 11.58
N THR A 81 -1.66 -8.08 10.43
CA THR A 81 -1.79 -7.36 9.17
C THR A 81 -3.24 -7.31 8.69
N ARG A 82 -3.99 -8.41 8.84
CA ARG A 82 -5.40 -8.47 8.47
C ARG A 82 -6.24 -7.47 9.28
N LEU A 83 -6.00 -7.36 10.58
CA LEU A 83 -6.69 -6.41 11.47
C LEU A 83 -6.36 -4.96 11.12
N ALA A 84 -5.08 -4.63 10.92
CA ALA A 84 -4.66 -3.30 10.49
C ALA A 84 -5.36 -2.88 9.19
N ILE A 85 -5.30 -3.73 8.16
CA ILE A 85 -5.95 -3.47 6.87
C ILE A 85 -7.47 -3.36 7.00
N SER A 86 -8.08 -4.15 7.89
CA SER A 86 -9.54 -4.07 8.12
C SER A 86 -9.93 -2.69 8.68
N CYS A 87 -9.14 -2.15 9.62
CA CYS A 87 -9.30 -0.79 10.13
C CYS A 87 -9.14 0.27 9.02
N GLU A 88 -8.03 0.21 8.27
CA GLU A 88 -7.75 1.16 7.20
C GLU A 88 -8.81 1.13 6.09
N ARG A 89 -9.28 -0.06 5.71
CA ARG A 89 -10.32 -0.23 4.68
C ARG A 89 -11.68 0.24 5.16
N ALA A 90 -12.04 0.05 6.42
CA ALA A 90 -13.27 0.59 6.98
C ALA A 90 -13.29 2.12 6.89
N PHE A 91 -12.17 2.77 7.21
CA PHE A 91 -11.99 4.21 7.01
C PHE A 91 -12.17 4.62 5.54
N LEU A 92 -11.46 3.96 4.61
CA LEU A 92 -11.56 4.27 3.18
C LEU A 92 -12.99 4.11 2.64
N THR A 93 -13.66 3.00 3.00
CA THR A 93 -15.02 2.71 2.58
C THR A 93 -16.01 3.72 3.12
N THR A 94 -15.84 4.18 4.37
CA THR A 94 -16.72 5.20 4.98
C THR A 94 -16.64 6.54 4.24
N LEU A 95 -15.48 6.85 3.64
CA LEU A 95 -15.25 8.09 2.89
C LEU A 95 -15.53 7.95 1.38
N ASP A 96 -16.09 6.82 0.93
CA ASP A 96 -16.25 6.47 -0.50
C ASP A 96 -14.94 6.63 -1.29
N GLY A 97 -13.82 6.32 -0.63
CA GLY A 97 -12.48 6.48 -1.17
C GLY A 97 -12.08 5.41 -2.19
N SER A 98 -11.12 5.76 -3.05
CA SER A 98 -10.54 4.86 -4.03
C SER A 98 -9.06 5.18 -4.28
N CYS A 99 -8.39 4.42 -5.18
CA CYS A 99 -7.03 4.74 -5.60
C CYS A 99 -6.88 6.10 -6.33
N ARG A 100 -7.98 6.83 -6.55
CA ARG A 100 -7.99 8.15 -7.20
C ARG A 100 -8.34 9.29 -6.25
N THR A 101 -8.71 8.99 -5.00
CA THR A 101 -9.02 10.01 -3.99
C THR A 101 -7.76 10.33 -3.18
N PRO A 102 -7.54 11.60 -2.77
CA PRO A 102 -6.39 12.03 -1.97
C PRO A 102 -6.54 11.61 -0.49
N ILE A 103 -6.64 10.30 -0.25
CA ILE A 103 -6.87 9.69 1.06
C ILE A 103 -5.69 8.76 1.39
N ALA A 104 -5.14 8.95 2.58
CA ALA A 104 -4.11 8.10 3.17
C ALA A 104 -4.61 7.52 4.51
N GLY A 105 -4.15 6.32 4.85
CA GLY A 105 -4.60 5.62 6.05
C GLY A 105 -3.61 4.53 6.44
N TYR A 106 -3.21 4.53 7.71
CA TYR A 106 -2.27 3.58 8.27
C TYR A 106 -2.69 3.14 9.67
N ALA A 107 -2.81 1.83 9.86
CA ALA A 107 -3.03 1.20 11.15
C ALA A 107 -1.81 0.35 11.52
N SER A 108 -1.41 0.40 12.79
CA SER A 108 -0.40 -0.49 13.35
C SER A 108 -0.76 -0.92 14.77
N ARG A 109 -0.15 -2.00 15.23
CA ARG A 109 -0.24 -2.43 16.62
C ARG A 109 0.86 -1.76 17.44
N ASP A 110 0.50 -1.12 18.55
CA ASP A 110 1.46 -0.54 19.47
C ASP A 110 2.07 -1.58 20.42
N LYS A 111 2.96 -1.13 21.32
CA LYS A 111 3.64 -2.01 22.28
C LYS A 111 2.70 -2.60 23.33
N ASP A 112 1.60 -1.93 23.62
CA ASP A 112 0.60 -2.35 24.61
C ASP A 112 -0.49 -3.23 23.97
N GLY A 113 -0.44 -3.39 22.65
CA GLY A 113 -1.33 -4.22 21.86
C GLY A 113 -2.56 -3.50 21.32
N ASN A 114 -2.65 -2.18 21.46
CA ASN A 114 -3.74 -1.39 20.89
C ASN A 114 -3.53 -1.17 19.38
N CYS A 115 -4.62 -0.89 18.68
CA CYS A 115 -4.57 -0.42 17.31
C CYS A 115 -4.39 1.11 17.29
N LEU A 116 -3.25 1.57 16.80
CA LEU A 116 -3.00 2.97 16.47
C LEU A 116 -3.39 3.19 15.01
N PHE A 117 -4.36 4.07 14.77
CA PHE A 117 -4.79 4.43 13.42
C PHE A 117 -4.59 5.91 13.14
N ARG A 118 -4.08 6.22 11.96
CA ARG A 118 -3.96 7.58 11.42
C ARG A 118 -4.56 7.64 10.02
N GLY A 119 -5.46 8.59 9.81
CA GLY A 119 -6.07 8.88 8.52
C GLY A 119 -5.87 10.34 8.13
N LEU A 120 -5.75 10.59 6.84
CA LEU A 120 -5.62 11.94 6.26
C LEU A 120 -6.45 12.03 4.98
N VAL A 121 -7.15 13.15 4.82
CA VAL A 121 -7.76 13.57 3.55
C VAL A 121 -7.18 14.94 3.22
N ALA A 122 -6.71 15.14 1.99
CA ALA A 122 -6.12 16.39 1.51
C ALA A 122 -6.94 16.99 0.36
N SER A 123 -6.81 18.31 0.16
CA SER A 123 -7.45 19.07 -0.93
C SER A 123 -6.75 18.89 -2.27
#